data_AF-A0A8S3K1S4-F1
#
_entry.id   AF-A0A8S3K1S4-F1
#
_cell.length_a   1.000
_cell.length_b   1.000
_cell.length_c   1.000
_cell.angle_alpha   90.00
_cell.angle_beta   90.00
_cell.angle_gamma   90.00
#
_symmetry.space_group_name_H-M   'P 1'
#
loop_
_entity.id
_entity.type
_entity.pdbx_description
1 polymer ?
#
loop_
_entity_poly.entity_id
_entity_poly.type
_entity_poly.pdbx_seq_one_letter_code
_entity_poly.pdbx_strand_id
1 'polypeptide(L)'
;TFDKFNDCLNLLDGRSNQLQTLYVSMLMIPLLHPTNSNKVNCFDQKKIPNLKCFSLHYDEETKAYDELIVPLIQRMSNLEKLDLCFTVISKPTFVDGNDLKKNIINHLLKLKKFSFNIRSIIDLDNQTNLPSNEDIQQTFQDFQDNQIISCIDYFLEVDK
;
A
#
# COMPACT_ATOMS: atom_id res chain seq x y z
N THR A 1 13.06 -2.74 -9.58
CA THR A 1 13.35 -1.30 -9.33
C THR A 1 12.99 -0.82 -7.93
N PHE A 2 12.89 -1.75 -6.96
CA PHE A 2 12.68 -1.45 -5.54
C PHE A 2 13.96 -1.04 -4.79
N ASP A 3 15.13 -1.15 -5.41
CA ASP A 3 16.40 -0.74 -4.81
C ASP A 3 16.38 0.73 -4.40
N LYS A 4 15.77 1.61 -5.20
CA LYS A 4 15.64 3.04 -4.88
C LYS A 4 14.73 3.31 -3.67
N PHE A 5 13.69 2.51 -3.49
CA PHE A 5 12.79 2.64 -2.33
C PHE A 5 13.45 2.13 -1.05
N ASN A 6 14.19 1.03 -1.15
CA ASN A 6 15.03 0.51 -0.08
C ASN A 6 16.13 1.51 0.27
N ASP A 7 16.76 2.15 -0.72
CA ASP A 7 17.70 3.25 -0.51
C ASP A 7 17.04 4.41 0.23
N CYS A 8 15.80 4.79 -0.13
CA CYS A 8 15.05 5.79 0.63
C CYS A 8 14.86 5.36 2.09
N LEU A 9 14.44 4.13 2.37
CA LEU A 9 14.26 3.65 3.76
C LEU A 9 15.59 3.53 4.53
N ASN A 10 16.67 3.10 3.87
CA ASN A 10 18.01 3.01 4.45
C ASN A 10 18.60 4.39 4.74
N LEU A 11 18.36 5.38 3.86
CA LEU A 11 18.70 6.79 4.11
C LEU A 11 17.95 7.37 5.31
N LEU A 12 16.72 6.88 5.58
CA LEU A 12 15.99 7.26 6.77
C LEU A 12 16.58 6.66 8.05
N ASP A 13 17.32 5.56 7.99
CA ASP A 13 17.72 4.83 9.20
C ASP A 13 18.75 5.59 10.08
N GLY A 14 19.42 6.60 9.52
CA GLY A 14 20.29 7.53 10.28
C GLY A 14 19.56 8.69 10.98
N ARG A 15 18.30 8.97 10.62
CA ARG A 15 17.50 10.10 11.16
C ARG A 15 16.03 9.74 11.45
N SER A 16 15.66 8.46 11.38
CA SER A 16 14.29 7.94 11.46
C SER A 16 13.61 8.30 12.78
N ASN A 17 14.39 8.46 13.85
CA ASN A 17 13.92 8.90 15.15
C ASN A 17 13.51 10.39 15.20
N GLN A 18 13.79 11.19 14.18
CA GLN A 18 13.39 12.60 14.11
C GLN A 18 12.32 12.86 13.06
N LEU A 19 12.07 11.89 12.18
CA LEU A 19 11.13 12.05 11.07
C LEU A 19 9.70 11.77 11.51
N GLN A 20 8.85 12.80 11.44
CA GLN A 20 7.42 12.68 11.76
C GLN A 20 6.54 12.50 10.53
N THR A 21 6.99 12.94 9.37
CA THR A 21 6.26 12.87 8.10
C THR A 21 7.18 12.38 7.00
N LEU A 22 6.71 11.43 6.21
CA LEU A 22 7.40 10.91 5.03
C LEU A 22 6.42 10.84 3.87
N TYR A 23 6.78 11.49 2.77
CA TYR A 23 6.05 11.39 1.51
C TYR A 23 6.95 10.69 0.51
N VAL A 24 6.47 9.59 -0.07
CA VAL A 24 7.15 8.90 -1.14
C VAL A 24 6.26 8.91 -2.38
N SER A 25 6.71 9.65 -3.39
CA SER A 25 6.22 9.53 -4.75
C SER A 25 7.33 8.89 -5.57
N MET A 26 7.02 7.75 -6.18
CA MET A 26 7.93 7.07 -7.08
C MET A 26 7.39 7.16 -8.50
N LEU A 27 7.96 8.09 -9.26
CA LEU A 27 7.87 8.14 -10.71
C LEU A 27 9.01 7.29 -11.27
N MET A 28 8.66 6.13 -11.78
CA MET A 28 9.60 5.30 -12.50
C MET A 28 9.64 5.72 -13.97
N ILE A 29 10.83 6.08 -14.44
CA ILE A 29 11.07 6.25 -15.88
C ILE A 29 11.12 4.82 -16.45
N PRO A 30 10.32 4.47 -17.47
CA PRO A 30 10.25 3.11 -17.98
C PRO A 30 11.61 2.73 -18.56
N LEU A 31 12.40 1.96 -17.80
CA LEU A 31 13.56 1.27 -18.33
C LEU A 31 13.06 -0.03 -18.94
N LEU A 32 13.04 -0.06 -20.27
CA LEU A 32 12.93 -1.25 -21.10
C LEU A 32 14.02 -2.26 -20.71
N HIS A 33 13.81 -3.09 -19.69
CA HIS A 33 14.44 -4.42 -19.57
C HIS A 33 13.85 -5.17 -18.36
N PRO A 34 13.51 -6.47 -18.52
CA PRO A 34 13.21 -7.33 -17.39
C PRO A 34 14.53 -7.65 -16.69
N THR A 35 14.80 -7.04 -15.55
CA THR A 35 15.88 -7.51 -14.68
C THR A 35 15.35 -8.62 -13.79
N ASN A 36 15.96 -9.80 -13.94
CA ASN A 36 15.83 -10.93 -13.02
C ASN A 36 15.87 -10.43 -11.57
N SER A 37 14.73 -10.49 -10.88
CA SER A 37 14.66 -10.20 -9.45
C SER A 37 15.30 -11.36 -8.70
N ASN A 38 16.60 -11.23 -8.43
CA ASN A 38 17.19 -11.92 -7.30
C ASN A 38 16.36 -11.58 -6.06
N LYS A 39 15.87 -12.61 -5.36
CA LYS A 39 15.18 -12.48 -4.07
C LYS A 39 16.01 -11.58 -3.16
N VAL A 40 15.54 -10.35 -2.93
CA VAL A 40 16.08 -9.51 -1.87
C VAL A 40 15.48 -10.03 -0.58
N ASN A 41 16.26 -10.85 0.10
CA ASN A 41 15.95 -11.37 1.42
C ASN A 41 16.04 -10.27 2.48
N CYS A 42 15.15 -10.41 3.46
CA CYS A 42 15.20 -9.86 4.82
C CYS A 42 15.13 -8.34 4.95
N PHE A 43 13.90 -7.82 4.99
CA PHE A 43 13.61 -6.61 5.74
C PHE A 43 14.05 -6.81 7.19
N ASP A 44 15.08 -6.08 7.62
CA ASP A 44 15.32 -5.90 9.05
C ASP A 44 14.04 -5.35 9.69
N GLN A 45 13.53 -6.06 10.71
CA GLN A 45 12.27 -5.82 11.43
C GLN A 45 12.27 -4.51 12.26
N LYS A 46 13.11 -3.55 11.89
CA LYS A 46 13.30 -2.33 12.64
C LYS A 46 12.05 -1.46 12.51
N LYS A 47 11.39 -1.23 13.64
CA LYS A 47 10.23 -0.33 13.73
C LYS A 47 10.63 1.10 13.37
N ILE A 48 9.69 1.87 12.84
CA ILE A 48 9.87 3.31 12.57
C ILE A 48 8.95 4.07 13.55
N PRO A 49 9.33 4.18 14.84
CA PRO A 49 8.38 4.53 15.89
C PRO A 49 7.94 6.00 15.86
N ASN A 50 8.67 6.90 15.23
CA ASN A 50 8.37 8.34 15.32
C ASN A 50 7.60 8.89 14.11
N LEU A 51 7.39 8.05 13.09
CA LEU A 51 6.65 8.44 11.91
C LEU A 51 5.15 8.48 12.20
N LYS A 52 4.55 9.65 12.00
CA LYS A 52 3.12 9.92 12.24
C LYS A 52 2.33 10.04 10.95
N CYS A 53 2.96 10.49 9.87
CA CYS A 53 2.31 10.67 8.58
C CYS A 53 3.12 9.93 7.50
N PHE A 54 2.45 9.09 6.72
CA PHE A 54 3.05 8.40 5.58
C PHE A 54 2.14 8.48 4.37
N SER A 55 2.72 8.77 3.21
CA SER A 55 2.03 8.75 1.93
C SER A 55 2.86 7.95 0.93
N LEU A 56 2.24 6.99 0.28
CA LEU A 56 2.82 6.20 -0.81
C LEU A 56 2.02 6.42 -2.08
N HIS A 57 2.64 7.08 -3.04
CA HIS A 57 2.10 7.31 -4.37
C HIS A 57 2.98 6.57 -5.38
N TYR A 58 2.42 5.56 -6.02
CA TYR A 58 3.08 4.71 -6.99
C TYR A 58 2.24 4.66 -8.26
N ASP A 59 2.67 5.37 -9.29
CA ASP A 59 1.89 5.58 -10.51
C ASP A 59 1.93 4.37 -11.47
N GLU A 60 2.85 3.42 -11.22
CA GLU A 60 2.94 2.18 -11.98
C GLU A 60 2.14 1.03 -11.35
N GLU A 61 1.99 -0.05 -12.11
CA GLU A 61 1.42 -1.31 -11.66
C GLU A 61 2.41 -2.08 -10.77
N THR A 62 1.92 -2.72 -9.71
CA THR A 62 2.75 -3.52 -8.80
C THR A 62 2.13 -4.87 -8.44
N LYS A 63 2.96 -5.91 -8.38
CA LYS A 63 2.61 -7.24 -7.81
C LYS A 63 3.02 -7.35 -6.33
N ALA A 64 3.66 -6.32 -5.78
CA ALA A 64 4.37 -6.40 -4.52
C ALA A 64 3.56 -5.94 -3.28
N TYR A 65 2.23 -5.91 -3.40
CA TYR A 65 1.36 -5.44 -2.33
C TYR A 65 1.52 -6.27 -1.05
N ASP A 66 1.35 -7.59 -1.15
CA ASP A 66 1.41 -8.50 0.01
C ASP A 66 2.83 -8.69 0.53
N GLU A 67 3.82 -8.74 -0.36
CA GLU A 67 5.21 -9.06 -0.01
C GLU A 67 6.00 -7.86 0.51
N LEU A 68 5.70 -6.64 0.05
CA LEU A 68 6.49 -5.45 0.35
C LEU A 68 5.67 -4.32 0.99
N ILE A 69 4.52 -3.95 0.40
CA ILE A 69 3.76 -2.77 0.85
C ILE A 69 3.14 -3.02 2.23
N VAL A 70 2.45 -4.14 2.43
CA VAL A 70 1.81 -4.49 3.71
C VAL A 70 2.84 -4.60 4.85
N PRO A 71 3.93 -5.39 4.73
CA PRO A 71 4.94 -5.49 5.78
C PRO A 71 5.60 -4.15 6.12
N LEU A 72 5.82 -3.29 5.11
CA LEU A 72 6.35 -1.95 5.34
C LEU A 72 5.43 -1.13 6.23
N ILE A 73 4.15 -1.02 5.85
CA ILE A 73 3.18 -0.17 6.56
C ILE A 73 3.04 -0.66 8.01
N GLN A 74 3.00 -1.98 8.22
CA GLN A 74 2.91 -2.58 9.55
C GLN A 74 4.09 -2.22 10.48
N ARG A 75 5.27 -1.88 9.94
CA ARG A 75 6.42 -1.41 10.74
C ARG A 75 6.25 0.02 11.28
N MET A 76 5.30 0.77 10.75
CA MET A 76 5.00 2.16 11.10
C MET A 76 3.83 2.24 12.09
N SER A 77 3.88 1.44 13.16
CA SER A 77 2.76 1.24 14.10
C SER A 77 2.26 2.50 14.83
N ASN A 78 2.97 3.62 14.73
CA ASN A 78 2.62 4.90 15.34
C ASN A 78 2.02 5.91 14.34
N LEU A 79 1.72 5.49 13.11
CA LEU A 79 1.05 6.35 12.13
C LEU A 79 -0.30 6.84 12.65
N GLU A 80 -0.48 8.15 12.51
CA GLU A 80 -1.74 8.86 12.72
C GLU A 80 -2.43 9.17 11.40
N LYS A 81 -1.67 9.27 10.29
CA LYS A 81 -2.17 9.53 8.93
C LYS A 81 -1.49 8.62 7.92
N LEU A 82 -2.28 7.97 7.08
CA LEU A 82 -1.82 7.13 5.98
C LEU A 82 -2.56 7.52 4.70
N ASP A 83 -1.81 7.65 3.61
CA ASP A 83 -2.35 7.90 2.27
C ASP A 83 -1.72 6.94 1.26
N LEU A 84 -2.54 6.21 0.51
CA LEU A 84 -2.09 5.17 -0.42
C LEU A 84 -2.68 5.39 -1.81
N CYS A 85 -1.85 5.56 -2.83
CA CYS A 85 -2.31 5.71 -4.21
C CYS A 85 -1.45 4.82 -5.12
N PHE A 86 -2.01 3.71 -5.61
CA PHE A 86 -1.29 2.79 -6.50
C PHE A 86 -2.19 1.80 -7.23
N THR A 87 -1.64 1.14 -8.26
CA THR A 87 -2.33 0.07 -8.99
C THR A 87 -1.69 -1.30 -8.68
N VAL A 88 -2.48 -2.26 -8.23
CA VAL A 88 -2.07 -3.64 -7.98
C VAL A 88 -2.50 -4.51 -9.16
N ILE A 89 -1.61 -5.38 -9.65
CA ILE A 89 -1.88 -6.31 -10.74
C ILE A 89 -1.66 -7.77 -10.31
N SER A 90 -2.29 -8.70 -11.04
CA SER A 90 -2.13 -10.15 -10.89
C SER A 90 -2.32 -10.67 -9.46
N LYS A 91 -3.30 -10.12 -8.71
CA LYS A 91 -3.73 -10.73 -7.45
C LYS A 91 -4.85 -11.74 -7.69
N PRO A 92 -4.87 -12.86 -6.94
CA PRO A 92 -5.96 -13.82 -6.98
C PRO A 92 -7.25 -13.29 -6.34
N THR A 93 -7.14 -12.24 -5.50
CA THR A 93 -8.27 -11.58 -4.83
C THR A 93 -8.08 -10.07 -4.86
N PHE A 94 -9.20 -9.33 -4.95
CA PHE A 94 -9.19 -7.88 -4.85
C PHE A 94 -8.56 -7.37 -3.55
N VAL A 95 -7.91 -6.21 -3.62
CA VAL A 95 -7.66 -5.40 -2.42
C VAL A 95 -8.96 -4.68 -2.10
N ASP A 96 -9.74 -5.23 -1.17
CA ASP A 96 -11.02 -4.68 -0.74
C ASP A 96 -10.93 -4.08 0.69
N GLY A 97 -12.06 -3.63 1.22
CA GLY A 97 -12.14 -3.03 2.55
C GLY A 97 -11.73 -4.01 3.66
N ASN A 98 -12.05 -5.30 3.51
CA ASN A 98 -11.73 -6.32 4.50
C ASN A 98 -10.23 -6.65 4.48
N ASP A 99 -9.63 -6.75 3.30
CA ASP A 99 -8.18 -6.91 3.13
C ASP A 99 -7.44 -5.73 3.78
N LEU A 100 -7.84 -4.50 3.49
CA LEU A 100 -7.25 -3.29 4.08
C LEU A 100 -7.46 -3.25 5.60
N LYS A 101 -8.64 -3.61 6.11
CA LYS A 101 -8.92 -3.66 7.54
C LYS A 101 -8.00 -4.66 8.24
N LYS A 102 -7.89 -5.86 7.68
CA LYS A 102 -7.06 -6.94 8.21
C LYS A 102 -5.57 -6.61 8.16
N ASN A 103 -5.07 -6.19 7.00
CA ASN A 103 -3.63 -6.07 6.74
C ASN A 103 -3.05 -4.74 7.18
N ILE A 104 -3.86 -3.68 7.25
CA ILE A 104 -3.41 -2.32 7.55
C ILE A 104 -4.05 -1.80 8.84
N ILE A 105 -5.37 -1.62 8.86
CA ILE A 105 -6.04 -0.89 9.96
C ILE A 105 -5.83 -1.55 11.32
N ASN A 106 -6.00 -2.87 11.40
CA ASN A 106 -5.84 -3.62 12.65
C ASN A 106 -4.42 -3.53 13.23
N HIS A 107 -3.42 -3.17 12.43
CA HIS A 107 -2.03 -3.01 12.85
C HIS A 107 -1.69 -1.57 13.23
N LEU A 108 -2.47 -0.59 12.77
CA LEU A 108 -2.22 0.84 12.97
C LEU A 108 -3.21 1.43 13.99
N LEU A 109 -3.10 1.01 15.24
CA LEU A 109 -4.03 1.38 16.32
C LEU A 109 -4.10 2.89 16.63
N LYS A 110 -3.14 3.68 16.15
CA LYS A 110 -3.10 5.14 16.31
C LYS A 110 -3.60 5.89 15.08
N LEU A 111 -3.98 5.17 14.02
CA LEU A 111 -4.40 5.76 12.77
C LEU A 111 -5.69 6.53 12.99
N LYS A 112 -5.66 7.80 12.64
CA LYS A 112 -6.81 8.70 12.72
C LYS A 112 -7.36 8.92 11.32
N LYS A 113 -6.47 9.15 10.34
CA LYS A 113 -6.82 9.39 8.95
C LYS A 113 -6.24 8.32 8.03
N PHE A 114 -7.10 7.77 7.16
CA PHE A 114 -6.69 6.83 6.14
C PHE A 114 -7.30 7.20 4.80
N SER A 115 -6.48 7.59 3.83
CA SER A 115 -6.95 7.87 2.47
C SER A 115 -6.34 6.83 1.53
N PHE A 116 -7.13 6.35 0.59
CA PHE A 116 -6.62 5.43 -0.41
C PHE A 116 -7.34 5.56 -1.76
N ASN A 117 -6.53 5.45 -2.81
CA ASN A 117 -6.94 5.28 -4.19
C ASN A 117 -6.19 4.06 -4.74
N ILE A 118 -6.78 2.87 -4.58
CA ILE A 118 -6.13 1.61 -4.95
C ILE A 118 -6.89 1.03 -6.13
N ARG A 119 -6.20 0.86 -7.26
CA ARG A 119 -6.75 0.17 -8.42
C ARG A 119 -6.31 -1.28 -8.38
N SER A 120 -7.24 -2.22 -8.61
CA SER A 120 -6.91 -3.64 -8.65
C SER A 120 -7.20 -4.20 -10.04
N ILE A 121 -6.17 -4.69 -10.71
CA ILE A 121 -6.29 -5.50 -11.93
C ILE A 121 -6.13 -6.96 -11.51
N ILE A 122 -7.16 -7.77 -11.74
CA ILE A 122 -7.19 -9.16 -11.29
C ILE A 122 -7.19 -10.14 -12.45
N ASP A 123 -6.59 -11.31 -12.20
CA ASP A 123 -6.75 -12.48 -13.05
C ASP A 123 -8.11 -13.10 -12.78
N LEU A 124 -8.98 -13.06 -13.80
CA LEU A 124 -10.42 -13.21 -13.65
C LEU A 124 -10.90 -14.67 -13.66
N ASP A 125 -10.22 -15.55 -12.94
CA ASP A 125 -10.74 -16.91 -12.78
C ASP A 125 -11.79 -16.94 -11.66
N ASN A 126 -13.05 -16.68 -12.04
CA ASN A 126 -14.29 -16.92 -11.28
C ASN A 126 -14.78 -15.86 -10.28
N GLN A 127 -14.33 -14.60 -10.34
CA GLN A 127 -14.87 -13.55 -9.45
C GLN A 127 -15.93 -12.68 -10.12
N THR A 128 -17.21 -12.91 -9.77
CA THR A 128 -18.35 -12.16 -10.34
C THR A 128 -18.84 -11.01 -9.46
N ASN A 129 -18.41 -10.94 -8.19
CA ASN A 129 -18.89 -9.95 -7.22
C ASN A 129 -17.78 -8.96 -6.89
N LEU A 130 -17.80 -7.84 -7.60
CA LEU A 130 -16.94 -6.68 -7.36
C LEU A 130 -17.59 -5.77 -6.30
N PRO A 131 -16.98 -5.56 -5.13
CA PRO A 131 -17.57 -4.68 -4.11
C PRO A 131 -17.53 -3.22 -4.59
N SER A 132 -18.63 -2.48 -4.48
CA SER A 132 -18.66 -1.07 -4.88
C SER A 132 -17.83 -0.20 -3.92
N ASN A 133 -17.55 1.05 -4.30
CA ASN A 133 -16.93 2.00 -3.37
C ASN A 133 -17.74 2.19 -2.10
N GLU A 134 -19.07 2.12 -2.18
CA GLU A 134 -19.96 2.15 -1.02
C GLU A 134 -19.75 0.91 -0.14
N ASP A 135 -19.72 -0.31 -0.70
CA ASP A 135 -19.46 -1.54 0.06
C ASP A 135 -18.11 -1.48 0.80
N ILE A 136 -17.09 -0.94 0.14
CA ILE A 136 -15.77 -0.72 0.72
C ILE A 136 -15.85 0.27 1.89
N GLN A 137 -16.52 1.40 1.72
CA GLN A 137 -16.72 2.37 2.79
C GLN A 137 -17.49 1.79 3.98
N GLN A 138 -18.51 0.97 3.72
CA GLN A 138 -19.27 0.29 4.79
C GLN A 138 -18.39 -0.63 5.65
N THR A 139 -17.27 -1.14 5.12
CA THR A 139 -16.33 -1.96 5.89
C THR A 139 -15.66 -1.20 7.04
N PHE A 140 -15.63 0.13 6.93
CA PHE A 140 -14.98 1.01 7.89
C PHE A 140 -15.93 1.88 8.71
N GLN A 141 -17.21 1.51 8.84
CA GLN A 141 -18.17 2.24 9.70
C GLN A 141 -17.69 2.40 11.16
N ASP A 142 -16.90 1.45 11.67
CA ASP A 142 -16.32 1.53 13.03
C ASP A 142 -15.15 2.52 13.13
N PHE A 143 -14.62 2.93 11.98
CA PHE A 143 -13.56 3.92 11.88
C PHE A 143 -14.21 5.30 11.87
N GLN A 144 -13.65 6.27 12.61
CA GLN A 144 -14.31 7.56 12.80
C GLN A 144 -14.76 8.18 11.46
N ASP A 145 -16.07 8.21 11.26
CA ASP A 145 -16.73 8.69 10.04
C ASP A 145 -16.12 10.04 9.62
N ASN A 146 -15.79 10.17 8.34
CA ASN A 146 -15.12 11.31 7.66
C ASN A 146 -13.58 11.28 7.60
N GLN A 147 -12.91 10.29 8.17
CA GLN A 147 -11.45 10.20 8.07
C GLN A 147 -10.96 9.15 7.06
N ILE A 148 -11.91 8.49 6.37
CA ILE A 148 -11.63 7.61 5.24
C ILE A 148 -12.09 8.22 3.92
N ILE A 149 -11.16 8.30 2.98
CA ILE A 149 -11.43 8.69 1.59
C ILE A 149 -11.00 7.50 0.75
N SER A 150 -11.97 6.83 0.10
CA SER A 150 -11.72 5.65 -0.73
C SER A 150 -12.04 5.93 -2.18
N CYS A 151 -11.19 5.42 -3.07
CA CYS A 151 -11.50 5.19 -4.46
C CYS A 151 -10.89 3.84 -4.84
N ILE A 152 -11.71 2.91 -5.29
CA ILE A 152 -11.26 1.66 -5.86
C ILE A 152 -11.85 1.50 -7.24
N ASP A 153 -10.96 1.23 -8.20
CA ASP A 153 -11.32 0.82 -9.55
C ASP A 153 -10.86 -0.62 -9.76
N TYR A 154 -11.72 -1.43 -10.37
CA TYR A 154 -11.40 -2.80 -10.75
C TYR A 154 -11.30 -2.92 -12.26
N PHE A 155 -10.18 -3.45 -12.72
CA PHE A 155 -9.95 -3.73 -14.13
C PHE A 155 -9.77 -5.23 -14.33
N LEU A 156 -10.24 -5.69 -15.48
CA LEU A 156 -10.04 -7.06 -15.91
C LEU A 156 -8.77 -7.11 -16.75
N GLU A 157 -7.90 -8.08 -16.50
CA GLU A 157 -6.81 -8.36 -17.42
C GLU A 157 -7.42 -8.88 -18.73
N VAL A 158 -7.39 -8.06 -19.79
CA VAL A 158 -7.86 -8.45 -21.11
C VAL A 158 -6.71 -9.18 -21.78
N ASP A 159 -6.88 -10.48 -22.04
CA ASP A 159 -5.91 -11.29 -22.79
C ASP A 159 -5.44 -10.52 -24.03
N LYS A 160 -4.13 -10.26 -24.12
CA LYS A 160 -3.46 -9.64 -25.27
C LYS A 160 -2.92 -10.69 -26.23
#